data_AF-A0A5F5PR99-F1
#
_entry.id   AF-A0A5F5PR99-F1
#
_cell.length_a   1.000
_cell.length_b   1.000
_cell.length_c   1.000
_cell.angle_alpha   90.00
_cell.angle_beta   90.00
_cell.angle_gamma   90.00
#
_symmetry.space_group_name_H-M   'P 1'
#
loop_
_entity.id
_entity.type
_entity.pdbx_description
1 polymer ?
#
loop_
_entity_poly.entity_id
_entity_poly.type
_entity_poly.pdbx_seq_one_letter_code
_entity_poly.pdbx_strand_id
1 'polypeptide(L)'
;MEARRNQEKERQSQIFNVRTRLMGPGFCWFGSWAWTWHRSSGHAEVASHTAEPEGLTTRIYNYVLGGFGEEKKKKRQDWQQMSAQMDVEALNSQVEKQKLREATERRKEAAYGTNQVQYDLVAQLLDKEQAERTRRLAKKVQEYREQKQQLKNRCEFELWDPHQLQNEFPAHLSDIGPHCGPASLQWFSGEDLYRATCLRMQQEQFRYSLERQLQEQQQAKADEKCAGEQPGPPG
;
A
#
# COMPACT_ATOMS: atom_id res chain seq x y z
N MET A 1 2.71 -17.07 13.57
CA MET A 1 3.86 -17.31 14.48
C MET A 1 5.22 -17.19 13.78
N GLU A 2 5.36 -17.60 12.50
CA GLU A 2 6.62 -17.51 11.76
C GLU A 2 7.02 -16.10 11.32
N ALA A 3 6.06 -15.27 10.90
CA ALA A 3 6.33 -13.89 10.49
C ALA A 3 7.01 -13.05 11.59
N ARG A 4 6.61 -13.24 12.86
CA ARG A 4 7.23 -12.55 14.00
C ARG A 4 8.65 -13.06 14.31
N ARG A 5 8.92 -14.34 14.11
CA ARG A 5 10.27 -14.92 14.28
C ARG A 5 11.22 -14.46 13.18
N ASN A 6 10.71 -14.23 11.97
CA ASN A 6 11.52 -13.74 10.86
C ASN A 6 11.91 -12.27 11.05
N GLN A 7 10.97 -11.45 11.53
CA GLN A 7 11.21 -10.03 11.81
C GLN A 7 12.21 -9.82 12.96
N GLU A 8 12.20 -10.69 13.97
CA GLU A 8 13.17 -10.68 15.07
C GLU A 8 14.59 -11.08 14.60
N LYS A 9 14.69 -12.07 13.69
CA LYS A 9 15.97 -12.45 13.07
C LYS A 9 16.57 -11.32 12.24
N GLU A 10 15.76 -10.57 11.50
CA GLU A 10 16.21 -9.40 10.74
C GLU A 10 16.70 -8.27 11.66
N ARG A 11 15.99 -7.99 12.77
CA ARG A 11 16.45 -7.01 13.77
C ARG A 11 17.77 -7.42 14.42
N GLN A 12 17.94 -8.69 14.76
CA GLN A 12 19.19 -9.18 15.35
C GLN A 12 20.36 -9.16 14.35
N SER A 13 20.10 -9.44 13.07
CA SER A 13 21.10 -9.33 12.00
C SER A 13 21.56 -7.89 11.77
N GLN A 14 20.64 -6.91 11.86
CA GLN A 14 20.99 -5.49 11.75
C GLN A 14 21.85 -5.01 12.93
N ILE A 15 21.56 -5.46 14.16
CA ILE A 15 22.36 -5.11 15.34
C ILE A 15 23.77 -5.72 15.27
N PHE A 16 23.90 -6.95 14.76
CA PHE A 16 25.20 -7.61 14.59
C PHE A 16 26.08 -6.90 13.55
N ASN A 17 25.50 -6.44 12.42
CA ASN A 17 26.22 -5.75 11.36
C ASN A 17 26.71 -4.34 11.72
N VAL A 18 26.01 -3.63 12.61
CA VAL A 18 26.47 -2.31 13.10
C VAL A 18 27.66 -2.46 14.04
N ARG A 19 27.66 -3.52 14.86
CA ARG A 19 28.70 -3.76 15.86
C ARG A 19 30.03 -4.24 15.24
N THR A 20 29.98 -4.94 14.10
CA THR A 20 31.17 -5.35 13.32
C THR A 20 31.76 -4.24 12.46
N ARG A 21 31.04 -3.14 12.20
CA ARG A 21 31.58 -1.96 11.50
C ARG A 21 32.32 -0.97 12.41
N LEU A 22 32.04 -0.97 13.72
CA LEU A 22 32.66 -0.06 14.69
C LEU A 22 33.88 -0.65 15.43
N MET A 23 34.07 -1.96 15.36
CA MET A 23 35.18 -2.67 15.99
C MET A 23 35.78 -3.60 14.94
N GLY A 24 36.98 -3.30 14.46
CA GLY A 24 37.65 -4.05 13.39
C GLY A 24 37.82 -5.55 13.68
N PRO A 25 38.29 -6.34 12.69
CA PRO A 25 38.23 -7.81 12.68
C PRO A 25 39.07 -8.55 13.75
N GLY A 26 39.60 -7.88 14.78
CA GLY A 26 40.44 -8.45 15.83
C GLY A 26 39.70 -8.93 17.09
N PHE A 27 38.37 -8.81 17.18
CA PHE A 27 37.62 -9.05 18.43
C PHE A 27 36.51 -10.12 18.28
N CYS A 28 36.81 -11.25 17.64
CA CYS A 28 35.85 -12.36 17.46
C CYS A 28 36.02 -13.55 18.42
N TRP A 29 36.91 -13.50 19.42
CA TRP A 29 37.18 -14.68 20.27
C TRP A 29 36.52 -14.71 21.65
N PHE A 30 35.73 -13.69 22.04
CA PHE A 30 35.06 -13.67 23.36
C PHE A 30 33.53 -13.63 23.30
N GLY A 31 32.92 -13.92 22.14
CA GLY A 31 31.46 -13.91 21.99
C GLY A 31 30.77 -15.25 22.26
N SER A 32 31.49 -16.38 22.26
CA SER A 32 30.86 -17.71 22.25
C SER A 32 30.60 -18.32 23.64
N TRP A 33 31.09 -17.71 24.73
CA TRP A 33 30.88 -18.22 26.10
C TRP A 33 29.72 -17.52 26.84
N ALA A 34 29.26 -16.35 26.38
CA ALA A 34 28.26 -15.57 27.09
C ALA A 34 26.79 -15.95 26.78
N TRP A 35 26.54 -16.73 25.72
CA TRP A 35 25.18 -17.09 25.30
C TRP A 35 24.64 -18.39 25.93
N THR A 36 25.50 -19.20 26.56
CA THR A 36 25.10 -20.41 27.30
C THR A 36 24.75 -20.14 28.77
N TRP A 37 25.07 -18.96 29.30
CA TRP A 37 24.86 -18.66 30.72
C TRP A 37 23.48 -18.09 31.05
N HIS A 38 22.75 -17.54 30.08
CA HIS A 38 21.45 -16.89 30.32
C HIS A 38 20.24 -17.76 29.93
N ARG A 39 20.37 -19.09 30.04
CA ARG A 39 19.24 -20.05 29.92
C ARG A 39 19.23 -21.09 31.04
N SER A 40 19.93 -20.83 32.14
CA SER A 40 19.99 -21.70 33.31
C SER A 40 20.07 -20.86 34.60
N SER A 41 19.24 -19.81 34.68
CA SER A 41 19.12 -18.96 35.87
C SER A 41 17.74 -19.16 36.48
N GLY A 42 17.46 -20.40 36.87
CA GLY A 42 16.19 -20.81 37.45
C GLY A 42 16.41 -21.99 38.38
N HIS A 43 17.33 -21.85 39.32
CA HIS A 43 17.42 -22.54 40.61
C HIS A 43 18.85 -22.38 41.14
N ALA A 44 19.03 -21.55 42.16
CA ALA A 44 20.06 -21.73 43.19
C ALA A 44 19.78 -20.71 44.28
N GLU A 45 19.14 -21.20 45.34
CA GLU A 45 19.05 -20.54 46.63
C GLU A 45 20.44 -20.16 47.17
N VAL A 46 20.47 -19.00 47.83
CA VAL A 46 21.12 -18.73 49.12
C VAL A 46 22.35 -19.58 49.46
N ALA A 47 23.53 -18.98 49.28
CA ALA A 47 24.71 -19.31 50.07
C ALA A 47 25.44 -18.02 50.44
N SER A 48 24.96 -17.38 51.50
CA SER A 48 25.70 -16.36 52.22
C SER A 48 26.83 -17.03 53.00
N HIS A 49 28.02 -17.10 52.41
CA HIS A 49 29.26 -17.32 53.16
C HIS A 49 30.32 -16.32 52.68
N THR A 50 30.51 -15.29 53.50
CA THR A 50 31.75 -14.52 53.58
C THR A 50 32.90 -15.49 53.87
N ALA A 51 33.78 -15.71 52.89
CA ALA A 51 35.03 -16.42 53.06
C ALA A 51 36.18 -15.44 52.80
N GLU A 52 36.84 -15.02 53.88
CA GLU A 52 38.15 -14.35 53.83
C GLU A 52 39.20 -15.29 53.21
N PRO A 53 40.06 -14.80 52.29
CA PRO A 53 41.16 -15.60 51.76
C PRO A 53 42.45 -15.36 52.56
N GLU A 54 42.48 -15.64 53.86
CA GLU A 54 43.69 -15.45 54.68
C GLU A 54 44.67 -16.66 54.69
N GLY A 55 44.33 -17.78 54.01
CA GLY A 55 45.09 -19.04 54.18
C GLY A 55 46.01 -19.49 53.04
N LEU A 56 45.82 -19.01 51.80
CA LEU A 56 46.45 -19.62 50.61
C LEU A 56 47.58 -18.81 49.98
N THR A 57 47.62 -17.50 50.20
CA THR A 57 48.69 -16.64 49.67
C THR A 57 50.01 -16.85 50.42
N THR A 58 49.96 -17.16 51.71
CA THR A 58 51.15 -17.41 52.56
C THR A 58 51.79 -18.78 52.30
N ARG A 59 51.03 -19.79 51.85
CA ARG A 59 51.55 -21.15 51.60
C ARG A 59 52.23 -21.29 50.23
N ILE A 60 51.70 -20.63 49.20
CA ILE A 60 52.31 -20.65 47.86
C ILE A 60 53.62 -19.84 47.84
N TYR A 61 53.68 -18.75 48.62
CA TYR A 61 54.92 -17.99 48.77
C TYR A 61 56.05 -18.81 49.43
N ASN A 62 55.76 -19.79 50.29
CA ASN A 62 56.81 -20.57 50.97
C ASN A 62 57.36 -21.77 50.17
N TYR A 63 56.64 -22.26 49.15
CA TYR A 63 57.05 -23.45 48.39
C TYR A 63 58.00 -23.15 47.20
N VAL A 64 57.94 -21.95 46.62
CA VAL A 64 58.90 -21.49 45.58
C VAL A 64 60.19 -20.94 46.22
N LEU A 65 60.16 -20.73 47.53
CA LEU A 65 61.28 -20.27 48.35
C LEU A 65 62.17 -21.44 48.86
N GLY A 66 62.25 -22.55 48.13
CA GLY A 66 63.24 -23.62 48.36
C GLY A 66 64.49 -23.44 47.48
N GLY A 67 65.37 -22.48 47.83
CA GLY A 67 66.62 -22.24 47.11
C GLY A 67 67.19 -20.84 47.38
N PHE A 68 68.43 -20.78 47.89
CA PHE A 68 69.32 -19.62 48.01
C PHE A 68 68.78 -18.37 48.74
N GLY A 69 69.04 -18.31 50.06
CA GLY A 69 68.71 -17.16 50.92
C GLY A 69 69.39 -15.83 50.56
N GLU A 70 70.51 -15.86 49.84
CA GLU A 70 71.22 -14.67 49.34
C GLU A 70 70.48 -13.97 48.19
N GLU A 71 69.97 -14.74 47.22
CA GLU A 71 69.31 -14.18 46.03
C GLU A 71 67.95 -13.55 46.38
N LYS A 72 67.27 -14.07 47.39
CA LYS A 72 66.04 -13.48 47.93
C LYS A 72 66.30 -12.24 48.75
N LYS A 73 67.41 -12.20 49.49
CA LYS A 73 67.84 -11.00 50.21
C LYS A 73 68.16 -9.92 49.18
N LYS A 74 68.93 -10.25 48.15
CA LYS A 74 69.23 -9.37 47.02
C LYS A 74 67.96 -8.88 46.32
N LYS A 75 67.04 -9.77 45.92
CA LYS A 75 65.75 -9.37 45.33
C LYS A 75 64.94 -8.49 46.28
N ARG A 76 64.89 -8.79 47.58
CA ARG A 76 64.18 -7.97 48.58
C ARG A 76 64.82 -6.59 48.75
N GLN A 77 66.15 -6.53 48.66
CA GLN A 77 66.92 -5.29 48.75
C GLN A 77 66.77 -4.47 47.47
N ASP A 78 66.83 -5.10 46.29
CA ASP A 78 66.54 -4.48 44.99
C ASP A 78 65.09 -3.97 44.94
N TRP A 79 64.10 -4.72 45.46
CA TRP A 79 62.72 -4.28 45.60
C TRP A 79 62.56 -3.09 46.56
N GLN A 80 63.26 -3.11 47.69
CA GLN A 80 63.28 -2.00 48.64
C GLN A 80 63.95 -0.75 48.04
N GLN A 81 65.00 -0.94 47.25
CA GLN A 81 65.75 0.13 46.61
C GLN A 81 64.96 0.72 45.43
N MET A 82 64.23 -0.13 44.69
CA MET A 82 63.30 0.28 43.64
C MET A 82 62.05 0.96 44.21
N SER A 83 61.51 0.50 45.35
CA SER A 83 60.37 1.16 46.01
C SER A 83 60.76 2.49 46.65
N ALA A 84 61.97 2.58 47.20
CA ALA A 84 62.51 3.83 47.77
C ALA A 84 62.86 4.87 46.70
N GLN A 85 63.19 4.44 45.47
CA GLN A 85 63.37 5.33 44.31
C GLN A 85 62.05 5.78 43.68
N MET A 86 60.94 5.11 43.98
CA MET A 86 59.62 5.47 43.48
C MET A 86 59.05 6.60 44.33
N ASP A 87 58.86 7.78 43.73
CA ASP A 87 58.21 8.91 44.38
C ASP A 87 56.69 8.67 44.48
N VAL A 88 56.28 8.05 45.57
CA VAL A 88 54.89 7.70 45.86
C VAL A 88 54.01 8.95 45.97
N GLU A 89 54.55 10.08 46.42
CA GLU A 89 53.82 11.33 46.60
C GLU A 89 53.52 12.02 45.26
N ALA A 90 54.49 12.03 44.34
CA ALA A 90 54.30 12.51 42.98
C ALA A 90 53.29 11.66 42.19
N LEU A 91 53.35 10.33 42.32
CA LEU A 91 52.38 9.40 41.73
C LEU A 91 50.97 9.63 42.28
N ASN A 92 50.83 9.79 43.59
CA ASN A 92 49.53 10.07 44.20
C ASN A 92 48.94 11.40 43.71
N SER A 93 49.77 12.44 43.59
CA SER A 93 49.38 13.74 43.04
C SER A 93 48.92 13.65 41.57
N GLN A 94 49.53 12.78 40.77
CA GLN A 94 49.15 12.53 39.38
C GLN A 94 47.80 11.80 39.28
N VAL A 95 47.59 10.79 40.14
CA VAL A 95 46.31 10.06 40.24
C VAL A 95 45.17 11.00 40.63
N GLU A 96 45.36 11.88 41.62
CA GLU A 96 44.33 12.84 42.01
C GLU A 96 44.00 13.84 40.89
N LYS A 97 45.01 14.34 40.16
CA LYS A 97 44.78 15.18 38.96
C LYS A 97 43.98 14.44 37.87
N GLN A 98 44.21 13.15 37.71
CA GLN A 98 43.47 12.34 36.75
C GLN A 98 42.02 12.09 37.20
N LYS A 99 41.79 11.74 38.47
CA LYS A 99 40.44 11.62 39.05
C LYS A 99 39.65 12.91 38.90
N LEU A 100 40.26 14.06 39.13
CA LEU A 100 39.61 15.35 38.96
C LEU A 100 39.21 15.59 37.50
N ARG A 101 40.11 15.29 36.54
CA ARG A 101 39.81 15.39 35.09
C ARG A 101 38.67 14.48 34.69
N GLU A 102 38.73 13.21 35.05
CA GLU A 102 37.67 12.24 34.76
C GLU A 102 36.34 12.65 35.40
N ALA A 103 36.34 13.18 36.62
CA ALA A 103 35.13 13.68 37.25
C ALA A 103 34.55 14.89 36.51
N THR A 104 35.39 15.79 36.00
CA THR A 104 34.92 16.92 35.18
C THR A 104 34.38 16.49 33.83
N GLU A 105 35.00 15.50 33.17
CA GLU A 105 34.52 14.93 31.91
C GLU A 105 33.19 14.20 32.11
N ARG A 106 33.10 13.34 33.13
CA ARG A 106 31.84 12.68 33.50
C ARG A 106 30.71 13.66 33.77
N ARG A 107 30.98 14.78 34.43
CA ARG A 107 29.98 15.85 34.64
C ARG A 107 29.53 16.49 33.32
N LYS A 108 30.46 16.72 32.38
CA LYS A 108 30.14 17.27 31.05
C LYS A 108 29.32 16.27 30.24
N GLU A 109 29.74 15.00 30.18
CA GLU A 109 29.04 13.93 29.50
C GLU A 109 27.62 13.74 30.04
N ALA A 110 27.45 13.76 31.36
CA ALA A 110 26.12 13.68 31.97
C ALA A 110 25.21 14.84 31.53
N ALA A 111 25.74 16.07 31.46
CA ALA A 111 24.99 17.24 30.99
C ALA A 111 24.63 17.14 29.49
N TYR A 112 25.54 16.63 28.66
CA TYR A 112 25.25 16.37 27.25
C TYR A 112 24.21 15.27 27.07
N GLY A 113 24.29 14.20 27.87
CA GLY A 113 23.29 13.13 27.87
C GLY A 113 21.89 13.64 28.21
N THR A 114 21.76 14.54 29.18
CA THR A 114 20.46 15.16 29.50
C THR A 114 19.92 16.01 28.34
N ASN A 115 20.78 16.78 27.67
CA ASN A 115 20.39 17.59 26.53
C ASN A 115 19.98 16.72 25.33
N GLN A 116 20.71 15.62 25.09
CA GLN A 116 20.41 14.69 24.00
C GLN A 116 19.00 14.11 24.14
N VAL A 117 18.61 13.67 25.33
CA VAL A 117 17.26 13.16 25.59
C VAL A 117 16.19 14.22 25.29
N GLN A 118 16.44 15.49 25.61
CA GLN A 118 15.52 16.59 25.30
C GLN A 118 15.40 16.80 23.78
N TYR A 119 16.50 16.80 23.05
CA TYR A 119 16.48 16.94 21.59
C TYR A 119 15.79 15.76 20.90
N ASP A 120 16.07 14.53 21.35
CA ASP A 120 15.43 13.33 20.82
C ASP A 120 13.90 13.37 21.02
N LEU A 121 13.44 13.85 22.18
CA LEU A 121 12.02 14.06 22.44
C LEU A 121 11.40 15.09 21.48
N VAL A 122 12.06 16.24 21.30
CA VAL A 122 11.59 17.30 20.39
C VAL A 122 11.52 16.79 18.96
N ALA A 123 12.53 16.04 18.49
CA ALA A 123 12.54 15.44 17.16
C ALA A 123 11.34 14.49 16.96
N GLN A 124 11.08 13.59 17.92
CA GLN A 124 9.93 12.67 17.85
C GLN A 124 8.57 13.40 17.81
N LEU A 125 8.44 14.52 18.53
CA LEU A 125 7.21 15.32 18.53
C LEU A 125 7.00 16.00 17.17
N LEU A 126 8.05 16.57 16.58
CA LEU A 126 8.00 17.19 15.26
C LEU A 126 7.66 16.20 14.16
N ASP A 127 8.23 14.99 14.20
CA ASP A 127 7.92 13.93 13.23
C ASP A 127 6.45 13.52 13.30
N LYS A 128 5.91 13.36 14.51
CA LYS A 128 4.49 13.04 14.72
C LYS A 128 3.58 14.15 14.21
N GLU A 129 3.93 15.42 14.48
CA GLU A 129 3.16 16.55 14.00
C GLU A 129 3.16 16.63 12.48
N GLN A 130 4.33 16.43 11.85
CA GLN A 130 4.45 16.47 10.40
C GLN A 130 3.68 15.32 9.73
N ALA A 131 3.70 14.12 10.33
CA ALA A 131 2.91 12.98 9.87
C ALA A 131 1.41 13.28 9.94
N GLU A 132 0.93 13.87 11.04
CA GLU A 132 -0.47 14.27 11.21
C GLU A 132 -0.88 15.37 10.22
N ARG A 133 -0.03 16.37 9.99
CA ARG A 133 -0.27 17.41 8.96
C ARG A 133 -0.41 16.81 7.57
N THR A 134 0.49 15.90 7.21
CA THR A 134 0.48 15.21 5.92
C THR A 134 -0.77 14.35 5.77
N ARG A 135 -1.16 13.62 6.82
CA ARG A 135 -2.39 12.81 6.86
C ARG A 135 -3.65 13.67 6.68
N ARG A 136 -3.75 14.79 7.39
CA ARG A 136 -4.88 15.73 7.26
C ARG A 136 -4.97 16.30 5.85
N LEU A 137 -3.83 16.66 5.26
CA LEU A 137 -3.79 17.15 3.88
C LEU A 137 -4.24 16.07 2.89
N ALA A 138 -3.69 14.86 3.00
CA ALA A 138 -4.07 13.73 2.16
C ALA A 138 -5.57 13.42 2.25
N LYS A 139 -6.14 13.47 3.47
CA LYS A 139 -7.58 13.30 3.68
C LYS A 139 -8.39 14.36 2.95
N LYS A 140 -8.03 15.64 3.09
CA LYS A 140 -8.72 16.74 2.39
C LYS A 140 -8.63 16.61 0.87
N VAL A 141 -7.47 16.21 0.35
CA VAL A 141 -7.28 15.95 -1.09
C VAL A 141 -8.19 14.81 -1.55
N GLN A 142 -8.26 13.73 -0.77
CA GLN A 142 -9.12 12.60 -1.09
C GLN A 142 -10.61 12.98 -1.04
N GLU A 143 -11.05 13.68 0.01
CA GLU A 143 -12.41 14.21 0.14
C GLU A 143 -12.76 15.12 -1.05
N TYR A 144 -11.82 15.96 -1.51
CA TYR A 144 -12.02 16.81 -2.69
C TYR A 144 -12.15 15.99 -3.99
N ARG A 145 -11.31 14.98 -4.19
CA ARG A 145 -11.39 14.08 -5.35
C ARG A 145 -12.74 13.37 -5.38
N GLU A 146 -13.17 12.86 -4.25
CA GLU A 146 -14.46 12.18 -4.09
C GLU A 146 -15.63 13.13 -4.29
N GLN A 147 -15.56 14.41 -3.91
CA GLN A 147 -16.68 15.33 -4.08
C GLN A 147 -16.76 15.91 -5.49
N LYS A 148 -15.62 16.36 -6.04
CA LYS A 148 -15.58 17.18 -7.24
C LYS A 148 -15.10 16.44 -8.48
N GLN A 149 -14.29 15.40 -8.33
CA GLN A 149 -13.69 14.67 -9.44
C GLN A 149 -14.36 13.31 -9.71
N GLN A 150 -15.60 13.11 -9.23
CA GLN A 150 -16.36 11.91 -9.59
C GLN A 150 -16.56 11.83 -11.09
N LEU A 151 -16.51 10.61 -11.64
CA LEU A 151 -16.73 10.36 -13.06
C LEU A 151 -18.09 10.88 -13.54
N LYS A 152 -19.12 10.72 -12.69
CA LYS A 152 -20.49 11.21 -12.92
C LYS A 152 -20.58 12.71 -13.13
N ASN A 153 -19.62 13.47 -12.59
CA ASN A 153 -19.61 14.93 -12.65
C ASN A 153 -18.83 15.45 -13.89
N ARG A 154 -18.34 14.57 -14.77
CA ARG A 154 -17.65 14.96 -16.01
C ARG A 154 -18.66 15.30 -17.10
N CYS A 155 -18.38 16.34 -17.88
CA CYS A 155 -19.22 16.73 -19.02
C CYS A 155 -19.34 15.62 -20.08
N GLU A 156 -18.30 14.81 -20.24
CA GLU A 156 -18.28 13.68 -21.18
C GLU A 156 -18.86 12.39 -20.60
N PHE A 157 -19.40 12.40 -19.37
CA PHE A 157 -19.90 11.18 -18.74
C PHE A 157 -20.94 10.47 -19.59
N GLU A 158 -21.85 11.22 -20.21
CA GLU A 158 -22.89 10.67 -21.09
C GLU A 158 -22.32 9.89 -22.27
N LEU A 159 -21.16 10.29 -22.81
CA LEU A 159 -20.47 9.60 -23.90
C LEU A 159 -19.79 8.29 -23.44
N TRP A 160 -19.41 8.21 -22.17
CA TRP A 160 -18.72 7.04 -21.61
C TRP A 160 -19.66 6.13 -20.82
N ASP A 161 -20.95 6.43 -20.75
CA ASP A 161 -21.93 5.62 -20.04
C ASP A 161 -22.16 4.29 -20.79
N PRO A 162 -21.88 3.13 -20.19
CA PRO A 162 -22.15 1.83 -20.81
C PRO A 162 -23.63 1.63 -21.18
N HIS A 163 -24.53 2.37 -20.53
CA HIS A 163 -25.97 2.33 -20.78
C HIS A 163 -26.45 3.41 -21.75
N GLN A 164 -25.56 4.21 -22.35
CA GLN A 164 -25.91 5.26 -23.30
C GLN A 164 -26.83 4.74 -24.41
N LEU A 165 -26.47 3.62 -25.04
CA LEU A 165 -27.25 2.98 -26.11
C LEU A 165 -28.60 2.41 -25.64
N GLN A 166 -28.76 2.12 -24.35
CA GLN A 166 -30.02 1.64 -23.78
C GLN A 166 -30.97 2.79 -23.45
N ASN A 167 -30.40 3.96 -23.14
CA ASN A 167 -31.12 5.18 -22.80
C ASN A 167 -31.40 6.07 -24.02
N GLU A 168 -30.70 5.82 -25.13
CA GLU A 168 -30.85 6.57 -26.38
C GLU A 168 -32.18 6.22 -27.05
N PHE A 169 -32.93 7.26 -27.42
CA PHE A 169 -34.19 7.09 -28.13
C PHE A 169 -33.94 6.59 -29.55
N PRO A 170 -34.74 5.63 -30.07
CA PRO A 170 -34.62 5.19 -31.45
C PRO A 170 -34.69 6.39 -32.41
N ALA A 171 -33.79 6.43 -33.39
CA ALA A 171 -33.70 7.53 -34.34
C ALA A 171 -34.99 7.75 -35.16
N HIS A 172 -35.84 6.73 -35.24
CA HIS A 172 -37.15 6.79 -35.87
C HIS A 172 -38.17 6.09 -34.96
N LEU A 173 -39.01 6.87 -34.27
CA LEU A 173 -39.95 6.38 -33.25
C LEU A 173 -41.40 6.27 -33.75
N SER A 174 -41.73 6.84 -34.91
CA SER A 174 -43.01 6.72 -35.63
C SER A 174 -43.03 7.71 -36.79
N ASP A 175 -43.88 7.44 -37.79
CA ASP A 175 -44.06 8.28 -39.00
C ASP A 175 -44.54 9.71 -38.72
N ILE A 176 -44.96 10.04 -37.49
CA ILE A 176 -45.59 11.33 -37.13
C ILE A 176 -44.92 11.93 -35.88
N GLY A 177 -43.59 11.98 -35.88
CA GLY A 177 -42.82 12.68 -34.85
C GLY A 177 -42.56 14.14 -35.23
N PRO A 178 -42.78 15.14 -34.35
CA PRO A 178 -42.41 16.56 -34.59
C PRO A 178 -40.91 16.80 -34.79
N HIS A 179 -40.07 15.77 -34.58
CA HIS A 179 -38.62 15.88 -34.46
C HIS A 179 -37.87 15.56 -35.77
N CYS A 180 -38.57 15.08 -36.82
CA CYS A 180 -37.95 14.72 -38.10
C CYS A 180 -38.18 15.83 -39.14
N GLY A 181 -37.28 16.82 -39.19
CA GLY A 181 -37.28 17.82 -40.25
C GLY A 181 -36.64 17.30 -41.55
N PRO A 182 -36.81 17.98 -42.70
CA PRO A 182 -36.22 17.56 -43.99
C PRO A 182 -34.70 17.38 -43.96
N ALA A 183 -33.99 18.11 -43.09
CA ALA A 183 -32.55 18.01 -42.92
C ALA A 183 -32.09 16.75 -42.17
N SER A 184 -32.98 16.07 -41.43
CA SER A 184 -32.61 14.84 -40.71
C SER A 184 -32.40 13.66 -41.65
N LEU A 185 -32.94 13.73 -42.88
CA LEU A 185 -32.92 12.66 -43.88
C LEU A 185 -33.48 11.32 -43.36
N GLN A 186 -34.21 11.34 -42.24
CA GLN A 186 -34.88 10.18 -41.67
C GLN A 186 -36.24 9.94 -42.30
N TRP A 187 -36.78 10.93 -43.02
CA TRP A 187 -38.08 10.85 -43.68
C TRP A 187 -38.00 11.41 -45.10
N PHE A 188 -38.49 10.64 -46.07
CA PHE A 188 -38.54 11.04 -47.48
C PHE A 188 -39.99 11.02 -47.97
N SER A 189 -40.46 12.14 -48.52
CA SER A 189 -41.82 12.25 -49.07
C SER A 189 -42.09 11.33 -50.28
N GLY A 190 -41.05 10.72 -50.85
CA GLY A 190 -41.18 9.75 -51.94
C GLY A 190 -41.49 8.32 -51.48
N GLU A 191 -41.36 8.02 -50.19
CA GLU A 191 -41.73 6.72 -49.62
C GLU A 191 -43.25 6.65 -49.46
N ASP A 192 -43.92 6.05 -50.45
CA ASP A 192 -45.36 5.87 -50.44
C ASP A 192 -45.75 4.58 -49.69
N LEU A 193 -45.99 4.72 -48.39
CA LEU A 193 -46.50 3.64 -47.53
C LEU A 193 -47.87 3.12 -47.95
N TYR A 194 -48.65 3.93 -48.68
CA TYR A 194 -50.01 3.60 -49.11
C TYR A 194 -50.05 3.00 -50.52
N ARG A 195 -48.91 2.89 -51.22
CA ARG A 195 -48.82 2.40 -52.59
C ARG A 195 -49.55 1.08 -52.82
N ALA A 196 -49.39 0.12 -51.91
CA ALA A 196 -50.04 -1.18 -51.99
C ALA A 196 -51.58 -1.05 -51.89
N THR A 197 -52.06 -0.19 -50.99
CA THR A 197 -53.49 0.10 -50.81
C THR A 197 -54.05 0.83 -52.03
N CYS A 198 -53.33 1.82 -52.56
CA CYS A 198 -53.71 2.54 -53.79
C CYS A 198 -53.80 1.60 -54.99
N LEU A 199 -52.83 0.70 -55.18
CA LEU A 199 -52.87 -0.29 -56.26
C LEU A 199 -54.04 -1.26 -56.13
N ARG A 200 -54.34 -1.71 -54.90
CA ARG A 200 -55.53 -2.54 -54.65
C ARG A 200 -56.82 -1.83 -55.00
N MET A 201 -57.00 -0.58 -54.54
CA MET A 201 -58.16 0.23 -54.89
C MET A 201 -58.28 0.41 -56.40
N GLN A 202 -57.16 0.69 -57.08
CA GLN A 202 -57.13 0.82 -58.53
C GLN A 202 -57.56 -0.49 -59.23
N GLN A 203 -57.05 -1.63 -58.78
CA GLN A 203 -57.41 -2.94 -59.32
C GLN A 203 -58.90 -3.25 -59.11
N GLU A 204 -59.43 -2.94 -57.93
CA GLU A 204 -60.86 -3.10 -57.62
C GLU A 204 -61.73 -2.22 -58.51
N GLN A 205 -61.33 -0.96 -58.76
CA GLN A 205 -62.02 -0.05 -59.68
C GLN A 205 -62.02 -0.56 -61.11
N PHE A 206 -60.88 -1.07 -61.60
CA PHE A 206 -60.79 -1.69 -62.93
C PHE A 206 -61.69 -2.92 -63.04
N ARG A 207 -61.65 -3.81 -62.03
CA ARG A 207 -62.49 -5.01 -62.00
C ARG A 207 -63.97 -4.65 -62.07
N TYR A 208 -64.42 -3.73 -61.22
CA TYR A 208 -65.81 -3.28 -61.20
C TYR A 208 -66.24 -2.65 -62.53
N SER A 209 -65.36 -1.86 -63.16
CA SER A 209 -65.64 -1.26 -64.46
C SER A 209 -65.81 -2.31 -65.57
N LEU A 210 -64.98 -3.36 -65.58
CA LEU A 210 -65.06 -4.46 -66.54
C LEU A 210 -66.31 -5.32 -66.32
N GLU A 211 -66.65 -5.62 -65.07
CA GLU A 211 -67.86 -6.37 -64.71
C GLU A 211 -69.12 -5.65 -65.20
N ARG A 212 -69.19 -4.31 -65.02
CA ARG A 212 -70.30 -3.49 -65.51
C ARG A 212 -70.42 -3.54 -67.04
N GLN A 213 -69.31 -3.38 -67.76
CA GLN A 213 -69.31 -3.45 -69.23
C GLN A 213 -69.79 -4.81 -69.75
N LEU A 214 -69.38 -5.90 -69.10
CA LEU A 214 -69.84 -7.24 -69.45
C LEU A 214 -71.35 -7.38 -69.25
N GLN A 215 -71.87 -6.88 -68.13
CA GLN A 215 -73.31 -6.91 -67.84
C GLN A 215 -74.11 -6.09 -68.87
N GLU A 216 -73.65 -4.87 -69.20
CA GLU A 216 -74.27 -4.03 -70.22
C GLU A 216 -74.28 -4.74 -71.59
N GLN A 217 -73.19 -5.39 -71.97
CA GLN A 217 -73.13 -6.16 -73.23
C GLN A 217 -74.09 -7.36 -73.21
N GLN A 218 -74.20 -8.08 -72.10
CA GLN A 218 -75.14 -9.19 -71.96
C GLN A 218 -76.60 -8.72 -72.03
N GLN A 219 -76.92 -7.59 -71.39
CA GLN A 219 -78.24 -6.97 -71.46
C GLN A 219 -78.57 -6.57 -72.90
N ALA A 220 -77.67 -5.87 -73.59
CA ALA A 220 -77.86 -5.50 -74.99
C ALA A 220 -78.12 -6.73 -75.89
N LYS A 221 -77.37 -7.83 -75.70
CA LYS A 221 -77.58 -9.10 -76.42
C LYS A 221 -78.91 -9.77 -76.08
N ALA A 222 -79.40 -9.64 -74.84
CA ALA A 222 -80.70 -10.17 -74.44
C ALA A 222 -81.83 -9.35 -75.04
N ASP A 223 -81.71 -8.01 -75.02
CA ASP A 223 -82.67 -7.09 -75.63
C ASP A 223 -82.77 -7.31 -77.15
N GLU A 224 -81.63 -7.52 -77.85
CA GLU A 224 -81.60 -7.92 -79.26
C GLU A 224 -82.35 -9.25 -79.52
N LYS A 225 -82.23 -10.24 -78.64
CA LYS A 225 -82.93 -11.53 -78.77
C LYS A 225 -84.44 -11.39 -78.53
N CYS A 226 -84.86 -10.66 -77.50
CA CYS A 226 -86.27 -10.42 -77.21
C CYS A 226 -86.96 -9.54 -78.26
N ALA A 227 -86.23 -8.64 -78.93
CA ALA A 227 -86.75 -7.86 -80.05
C ALA A 227 -86.94 -8.68 -81.34
N GLY A 228 -86.30 -9.85 -81.45
CA GLY A 228 -86.42 -10.77 -82.59
C GLY A 228 -87.60 -11.75 -82.52
N GLU A 229 -88.28 -11.86 -81.37
CA GLU A 229 -89.33 -12.86 -81.11
C GLU A 229 -90.71 -12.19 -81.06
N GLN A 230 -91.11 -11.55 -82.17
CA GLN A 230 -92.50 -11.18 -82.42
C GLN A 230 -93.25 -12.40 -82.99
N PRO A 231 -94.35 -12.89 -82.38
CA PRO A 231 -95.11 -14.00 -82.93
C PRO A 231 -95.85 -13.53 -84.20
N GLY A 232 -95.47 -14.08 -85.35
CA GLY A 232 -96.14 -13.82 -86.63
C GLY A 232 -97.61 -14.28 -86.60
N PRO A 233 -98.53 -13.57 -87.28
CA PRO A 233 -99.95 -13.87 -87.21
C PRO A 233 -100.28 -15.22 -87.86
N PRO A 234 -101.26 -15.97 -87.34
CA PRO A 234 -101.68 -17.23 -87.93
C PRO A 234 -102.41 -16.96 -89.26
N GLY A 235 -101.90 -17.57 -90.33
CA GLY A 235 -102.55 -17.63 -91.65
C GLY A 235 -103.36 -18.90 -91.81
#